data_AF-A0A7L0G0S8-F1
#
_entry.id   AF-A0A7L0G0S8-F1
#
_cell.length_a   1.000
_cell.length_b   1.000
_cell.length_c   1.000
_cell.angle_alpha   90.00
_cell.angle_beta   90.00
_cell.angle_gamma   90.00
#
_symmetry.space_group_name_H-M   'P 1'
#
loop_
_entity.id
_entity.type
_entity.pdbx_description
1 polymer ?
#
loop_
_entity_poly.entity_id
_entity_poly.type
_entity_poly.pdbx_seq_one_letter_code
_entity_poly.pdbx_strand_id
1 'polypeptide(L)' 'MSCYNQCLPVQPCGPTPLANSCNEPCFRQCQDSNVFIQPSSVVVTLPGPILTSFPQNT' A
#
# COMPACT_ATOMS: atom_id res chain seq x y z
N MET A 1 -6.80 13.20 3.93
CA MET A 1 -5.89 12.73 2.87
C MET A 1 -6.51 13.09 1.54
N SER A 2 -6.00 14.12 0.87
CA SER A 2 -6.50 14.56 -0.43
C SER A 2 -5.35 14.55 -1.41
N CYS A 3 -5.55 13.97 -2.59
CA CYS A 3 -4.63 14.17 -3.71
C CYS A 3 -4.66 15.64 -4.11
N TYR A 4 -3.50 16.26 -4.29
CA TYR A 4 -3.44 17.63 -4.79
C TYR A 4 -3.46 17.60 -6.32
N ASN A 5 -4.24 18.51 -6.89
CA ASN A 5 -4.28 18.71 -8.34
C ASN A 5 -2.92 19.28 -8.77
N GLN A 6 -2.09 18.51 -9.45
CA GLN A 6 -0.92 19.06 -10.15
C GLN A 6 -1.29 19.66 -11.52
N CYS A 7 -2.57 19.64 -11.92
CA CYS A 7 -3.04 20.49 -13.00
C CYS A 7 -3.11 21.93 -12.48
N LEU A 8 -1.96 22.63 -12.43
CA LEU A 8 -1.97 24.08 -12.53
C LEU A 8 -2.59 24.44 -13.89
N PRO A 9 -3.29 25.58 -14.04
CA PRO A 9 -3.73 26.02 -15.35
C PRO A 9 -2.47 26.32 -16.16
N VAL A 10 -2.03 25.36 -16.97
CA VAL A 10 -1.19 25.66 -18.12
C VAL A 10 -2.01 26.67 -18.92
N GLN A 11 -1.41 27.83 -19.13
CA GLN A 11 -1.93 29.00 -19.83
C GLN A 11 -2.98 28.63 -20.89
N PRO A 12 -4.11 29.36 -21.01
CA PRO A 12 -5.19 28.94 -21.89
C PRO A 12 -4.62 28.68 -23.28
N CYS A 13 -4.73 27.43 -23.74
CA CYS A 13 -4.53 27.05 -25.13
C CYS A 13 -5.37 28.06 -25.92
N GLY A 14 -4.71 28.91 -26.72
CA GLY A 14 -5.22 30.20 -27.16
C GLY A 14 -6.57 30.14 -27.91
N PRO A 15 -7.16 31.30 -28.25
CA PRO A 15 -8.48 31.35 -28.89
C PRO A 15 -8.38 30.96 -30.37
N THR A 16 -8.25 29.67 -30.68
CA THR A 16 -8.43 29.16 -32.05
C THR A 16 -8.80 27.67 -32.06
N PRO A 17 -9.82 27.26 -32.83
CA PRO A 17 -10.25 25.86 -32.91
C PRO A 17 -9.41 25.14 -33.95
N LEU A 18 -8.14 24.86 -33.62
CA LEU A 18 -7.29 24.04 -34.49
C LEU A 18 -6.65 22.94 -33.67
N ALA A 19 -7.38 21.83 -33.53
CA ALA A 19 -6.93 20.45 -33.31
C ALA A 19 -5.63 20.19 -32.49
N ASN A 20 -5.28 21.07 -31.58
CA ASN A 20 -4.21 20.94 -30.61
C ASN A 20 -4.84 21.15 -29.24
N SER A 21 -5.75 20.23 -28.92
CA SER A 21 -6.10 19.95 -27.53
C SER A 21 -4.78 19.75 -26.79
N CYS A 22 -4.55 20.53 -25.74
CA CYS A 22 -3.38 20.39 -24.88
C CYS A 22 -3.40 18.97 -24.28
N ASN A 23 -2.75 18.03 -24.96
CA ASN A 23 -2.72 16.60 -24.65
C ASN A 23 -1.63 16.28 -23.62
N GLU A 24 -1.18 17.29 -22.87
CA GLU A 24 -0.19 17.08 -21.83
C GLU A 24 -0.81 16.19 -20.74
N PRO A 25 -0.13 15.09 -20.37
CA PRO A 25 -0.67 14.16 -19.40
C PRO A 25 -0.79 14.84 -18.03
N CYS A 26 -2.00 15.25 -17.64
CA CYS A 26 -2.22 15.64 -16.25
C CYS A 26 -2.35 14.38 -15.39
N PHE A 27 -1.34 14.13 -14.56
CA PHE A 27 -1.42 13.13 -13.51
C PHE A 27 -1.63 13.81 -12.16
N ARG A 28 -2.26 13.09 -11.23
CA ARG A 28 -2.39 13.54 -9.85
C ARG A 28 -1.30 12.87 -9.04
N GLN A 29 -0.45 13.66 -8.39
CA GLN A 29 0.44 13.13 -7.37
C GLN A 29 -0.35 13.01 -6.06
N CYS A 30 -0.53 11.78 -5.61
CA CYS A 30 -1.07 11.45 -4.30
C CYS A 30 0.09 10.95 -3.42
N GLN A 31 -0.11 10.99 -2.10
CA GLN A 31 0.78 10.32 -1.18
C GLN A 31 0.68 8.79 -1.36
N ASP A 32 1.74 8.06 -1.04
CA ASP A 32 1.76 6.60 -1.11
C ASP A 32 0.60 6.00 -0.30
N SER A 33 -0.12 5.05 -0.90
CA SER A 33 -1.16 4.29 -0.19
C SER A 33 -0.51 3.20 0.66
N ASN A 34 -0.87 3.11 1.93
CA ASN A 34 -0.51 1.98 2.78
C ASN A 34 -1.65 0.96 2.79
N VAL A 35 -1.33 -0.31 2.49
CA VAL A 35 -2.27 -1.42 2.57
C VAL A 35 -1.76 -2.41 3.60
N PHE A 36 -2.63 -2.80 4.54
CA PHE A 36 -2.35 -3.85 5.51
C PHE A 36 -3.05 -5.13 5.11
N ILE A 37 -2.31 -6.23 5.02
CA ILE A 37 -2.87 -7.56 4.82
C ILE A 37 -3.06 -8.20 6.19
N GLN A 38 -4.31 -8.45 6.57
CA GLN A 38 -4.62 -9.16 7.80
C GLN A 38 -4.89 -10.64 7.49
N PRO A 39 -3.94 -11.55 7.79
CA PRO A 39 -4.19 -12.98 7.65
C PRO A 39 -5.17 -13.47 8.70
N SER A 40 -5.77 -14.65 8.46
CA SER A 40 -6.59 -15.33 9.47
C SER A 40 -5.73 -15.78 10.65
N SER A 41 -6.31 -15.80 11.85
CA SER A 41 -5.61 -16.29 13.05
C SER A 41 -5.29 -17.78 12.94
N VAL A 42 -4.07 -18.17 13.28
CA VAL A 42 -3.64 -19.58 13.32
C VAL A 42 -3.46 -20.01 14.76
N VAL A 43 -4.03 -21.16 15.11
CA VAL A 43 -3.81 -21.81 16.41
C VAL A 43 -2.60 -22.72 16.31
N VAL A 44 -1.62 -22.52 17.19
CA VAL A 44 -0.44 -23.39 17.30
C VAL A 44 -0.57 -24.23 18.56
N THR A 45 -0.44 -25.54 18.43
CA THR A 45 -0.32 -26.45 19.58
C THR A 45 1.14 -26.76 19.81
N LEU A 46 1.65 -26.46 21.00
CA LEU A 46 3.01 -26.81 21.40
C LEU A 46 3.00 -28.20 22.04
N PRO A 47 3.94 -29.09 21.68
CA PRO A 47 4.09 -30.36 22.38
C PRO A 47 4.39 -30.10 23.86
N GLY A 48 3.79 -30.88 24.75
CA GLY A 48 4.00 -30.75 26.18
C GLY A 48 5.49 -30.90 26.57
N PRO A 49 5.90 -30.38 27.73
CA PRO A 49 7.27 -30.51 28.20
C PRO A 49 7.64 -31.99 28.35
N ILE A 50 8.73 -32.41 27.71
CA ILE A 50 9.29 -33.75 27.90
C ILE A 50 9.98 -33.76 29.26
N LEU A 51 9.32 -34.34 30.27
CA LEU A 51 9.93 -34.59 31.57
C LEU A 51 10.73 -35.90 31.50
N THR A 52 12.02 -35.79 31.18
CA THR A 52 12.94 -36.93 31.29
C THR A 52 13.26 -37.18 32.77
N SER A 53 12.54 -38.10 33.42
CA SER A 53 12.96 -38.60 34.73
C SER A 53 14.12 -39.57 34.51
N PHE A 54 15.33 -39.16 34.86
CA PHE A 54 16.45 -40.10 35.02
C PHE A 54 16.16 -40.97 36.24
N PRO A 55 16.08 -42.31 36.12
CA PRO A 55 15.92 -43.16 37.29
C PRO A 55 17.19 -43.07 38.13
N GLN A 56 17.09 -42.49 39.33
CA GLN A 56 18.12 -42.61 40.35
C GLN A 56 18.07 -44.03 40.89
N ASN A 57 18.82 -44.94 40.27
CA ASN A 57 19.13 -46.23 40.87
C ASN A 57 20.11 -45.97 42.01
N THR A 58 19.67 -46.21 43.26
CA THR A 58 20.53 -46.16 44.46
C THR A 58 20.92 -47.57 44.85
#